data_AF-D9VSN6-F1
#
_entry.id   AF-D9VSN6-F1
#
_cell.length_a   1.000
_cell.length_b   1.000
_cell.length_c   1.000
_cell.angle_alpha   90.00
_cell.angle_beta   90.00
_cell.angle_gamma   90.00
#
_symmetry.space_group_name_H-M   'P 1'
#
loop_
_entity.id
_entity.type
_entity.pdbx_description
1 polymer ?
#
loop_
_entity_poly.entity_id
_entity_poly.type
_entity_poly.pdbx_seq_one_letter_code
_entity_poly.pdbx_strand_id
1 'polypeptide(L)'
;MPAGAEVPAAVAGTVRAALSAPLEVLVERGVVPSAEVLAELVPQLVAAVTAERYADGPLRNLVAATYRAFRGRRSLLLLNLESQVRVEELPWLRAVSGHLRADGPDTGPAAEALRRLGGLAVRAFPGTVLPNPLVRELGQLARQAELGAPFTEELAADIFTGTFGPKFLVAARVAGELLEESLYARYYGIDYAAVRRMAVSQAAESARSGRPARTAPEFAALCAQRAGSDRAWSVAANGKVIEQAQVLTTHNLATLVGRAGVTVPGGWARPARECFETVCRLVARVEGNPRPLPAIKDAAYAWRQMLFHLSLCGPDERASVLAWIEAESALRPAHVRARLAPALAGLRLVARGGSFDADGTGEGGRARRLLGWSTDGHWMRMP
;
A
#
# COMPACT_ATOMS: atom_id res chain seq x y z
N MET A 1 42.26 -7.72 10.29
CA MET A 1 42.52 -6.88 11.48
C MET A 1 42.90 -7.78 12.64
N PRO A 2 43.74 -7.32 13.59
CA PRO A 2 44.02 -8.08 14.81
C PRO A 2 42.73 -8.40 15.55
N ALA A 3 42.66 -9.55 16.22
CA ALA A 3 41.53 -9.87 17.08
C ALA A 3 41.39 -8.80 18.18
N GLY A 4 40.18 -8.23 18.34
CA GLY A 4 39.88 -7.19 19.33
C GLY A 4 39.98 -5.75 18.83
N ALA A 5 40.37 -5.50 17.57
CA ALA A 5 40.40 -4.15 17.03
C ALA A 5 38.98 -3.63 16.70
N GLU A 6 38.65 -2.42 17.15
CA GLU A 6 37.38 -1.75 16.82
C GLU A 6 37.27 -1.52 15.31
N VAL A 7 36.19 -2.01 14.71
CA VAL A 7 35.91 -1.83 13.29
C VAL A 7 35.12 -0.54 13.11
N PRO A 8 35.59 0.44 12.32
CA PRO A 8 34.84 1.65 12.04
C PRO A 8 33.45 1.34 11.48
N ALA A 9 32.43 2.09 11.92
CA ALA A 9 31.02 1.84 11.55
C ALA A 9 30.80 1.77 10.03
N ALA A 10 31.55 2.57 9.25
CA ALA A 10 31.51 2.54 7.79
C ALA A 10 31.98 1.18 7.23
N VAL A 11 33.11 0.66 7.71
CA VAL A 11 33.66 -0.65 7.30
C VAL A 11 32.72 -1.78 7.74
N ALA A 12 32.20 -1.72 8.97
CA ALA A 12 31.20 -2.67 9.46
C ALA A 12 29.89 -2.62 8.64
N GLY A 13 29.52 -1.44 8.12
CA GLY A 13 28.41 -1.26 7.20
C GLY A 13 28.65 -1.96 5.86
N THR A 14 29.81 -1.74 5.24
CA THR A 14 30.18 -2.38 3.97
C THR A 14 30.27 -3.90 4.09
N VAL A 15 30.86 -4.42 5.16
CA VAL A 15 30.94 -5.88 5.40
C VAL A 15 29.54 -6.47 5.61
N ARG A 16 28.66 -5.79 6.35
CA ARG A 16 27.25 -6.21 6.49
C ARG A 16 26.50 -6.19 5.16
N ALA A 17 26.76 -5.19 4.30
CA ALA A 17 26.15 -5.10 2.98
C ALA A 17 26.62 -6.23 2.03
N ALA A 18 27.77 -6.86 2.30
CA ALA A 18 28.25 -8.03 1.56
C ALA A 18 27.60 -9.36 2.00
N LEU A 19 26.70 -9.34 2.98
CA LEU A 19 25.98 -10.53 3.45
C LEU A 19 25.15 -11.14 2.31
N SER A 20 25.44 -12.39 1.97
CA SER A 20 24.57 -13.22 1.13
C SER A 20 23.68 -14.08 2.02
N ALA A 21 22.38 -13.81 2.00
CA ALA A 21 21.39 -14.54 2.79
C ALA A 21 20.00 -14.45 2.12
N PRO A 22 19.03 -15.29 2.53
CA PRO A 22 17.64 -15.12 2.12
C PRO A 22 17.12 -13.70 2.46
N LEU A 23 16.20 -13.20 1.64
CA LEU A 23 15.73 -11.82 1.70
C LEU A 23 15.17 -11.42 3.08
N GLU A 24 14.48 -12.32 3.77
CA GLU A 24 13.95 -12.11 5.12
C GLU A 24 15.08 -11.87 6.11
N VAL A 25 16.17 -12.63 6.01
CA VAL A 25 17.35 -12.47 6.87
C VAL A 25 18.02 -11.13 6.60
N LEU A 26 18.09 -10.70 5.34
CA LEU A 26 18.66 -9.38 4.99
C LEU A 26 17.82 -8.23 5.57
N VAL A 27 16.50 -8.37 5.58
CA VAL A 27 15.59 -7.42 6.22
C VAL A 27 15.76 -7.43 7.74
N GLU A 28 15.74 -8.59 8.39
CA GLU A 28 15.93 -8.74 9.84
C GLU A 28 17.26 -8.18 10.32
N ARG A 29 18.31 -8.29 9.50
CA ARG A 29 19.66 -7.75 9.78
C ARG A 29 19.81 -6.27 9.42
N GLY A 30 18.77 -5.63 8.87
CA GLY A 30 18.78 -4.22 8.48
C GLY A 30 19.62 -3.90 7.23
N VAL A 31 20.01 -4.92 6.44
CA VAL A 31 20.70 -4.74 5.15
C VAL A 31 19.74 -4.21 4.09
N VAL A 32 18.45 -4.57 4.20
CA VAL A 32 17.34 -4.01 3.42
C VAL A 32 16.50 -3.12 4.36
N PRO A 33 16.87 -1.84 4.54
CA PRO A 33 16.30 -0.99 5.60
C PRO A 33 14.93 -0.40 5.25
N SER A 34 14.49 -0.48 3.99
CA SER A 34 13.21 0.11 3.56
C SER A 34 12.53 -0.68 2.45
N ALA A 35 11.26 -0.37 2.23
CA ALA A 35 10.46 -0.96 1.15
C ALA A 35 10.99 -0.55 -0.24
N GLU A 36 11.62 0.61 -0.37
CA GLU A 36 12.28 1.08 -1.59
C GLU A 36 13.50 0.22 -1.92
N VAL A 37 14.36 -0.04 -0.94
CA VAL A 37 15.51 -0.94 -1.13
C VAL A 37 15.04 -2.37 -1.43
N LEU A 38 13.97 -2.83 -0.76
CA LEU A 38 13.33 -4.11 -1.11
C LEU A 38 12.90 -4.12 -2.59
N ALA A 39 12.28 -3.03 -3.06
CA ALA A 39 11.79 -2.90 -4.43
C ALA A 39 12.90 -2.96 -5.49
N GLU A 40 14.13 -2.56 -5.15
CA GLU A 40 15.30 -2.65 -6.04
C GLU A 40 15.78 -4.11 -6.21
N LEU A 41 15.59 -4.95 -5.19
CA LEU A 41 16.05 -6.35 -5.19
C LEU A 41 15.03 -7.31 -5.79
N VAL A 42 13.73 -7.04 -5.61
CA VAL A 42 12.62 -7.91 -6.04
C VAL A 42 12.65 -8.30 -7.53
N PRO A 43 13.03 -7.44 -8.50
CA PRO A 43 13.09 -7.81 -9.91
C PRO A 43 13.92 -9.06 -10.20
N GLN A 44 14.96 -9.34 -9.40
CA GLN A 44 15.79 -10.54 -9.58
C GLN A 44 15.04 -11.82 -9.24
N LEU A 45 14.23 -11.80 -8.18
CA LEU A 45 13.38 -12.92 -7.79
C LEU A 45 12.25 -13.14 -8.80
N VAL A 46 11.57 -12.05 -9.22
CA VAL A 46 10.49 -12.16 -10.21
C VAL A 46 11.02 -12.62 -11.56
N ALA A 47 12.23 -12.21 -11.95
CA ALA A 47 12.90 -12.73 -13.15
C ALA A 47 13.08 -14.25 -13.10
N ALA A 48 13.54 -14.79 -11.96
CA ALA A 48 13.73 -16.23 -11.78
C ALA A 48 12.40 -16.98 -11.85
N VAL A 49 11.38 -16.52 -11.11
CA VAL A 49 10.02 -17.11 -11.13
C VAL A 49 9.42 -17.06 -12.53
N THR A 50 9.60 -15.96 -13.25
CA THR A 50 9.13 -15.80 -14.62
C THR A 50 9.80 -16.80 -15.57
N ALA A 51 11.10 -16.99 -15.40
CA ALA A 51 11.91 -17.86 -16.24
C ALA A 51 11.61 -19.35 -16.00
N GLU A 52 11.32 -19.79 -14.78
CA GLU A 52 11.02 -21.21 -14.47
C GLU A 52 9.86 -21.80 -15.29
N ARG A 53 9.03 -20.96 -15.92
CA ARG A 53 7.97 -21.38 -16.84
C ARG A 53 8.48 -21.96 -18.16
N TYR A 54 9.76 -21.86 -18.45
CA TYR A 54 10.40 -22.39 -19.66
C TYR A 54 11.18 -23.66 -19.32
N ALA A 55 11.01 -24.73 -20.12
CA ALA A 55 11.73 -25.98 -19.91
C ALA A 55 13.23 -25.88 -20.26
N ASP A 56 13.56 -25.09 -21.30
CA ASP A 56 14.93 -24.98 -21.81
C ASP A 56 15.81 -24.06 -20.93
N GLY A 57 16.95 -24.58 -20.47
CA GLY A 57 17.87 -23.87 -19.57
C GLY A 57 18.42 -22.55 -20.13
N PRO A 58 19.03 -22.55 -21.33
CA PRO A 58 19.45 -21.32 -22.00
C PRO A 58 18.33 -20.29 -22.16
N LEU A 59 17.11 -20.73 -22.50
CA LEU A 59 15.95 -19.85 -22.62
C LEU A 59 15.53 -19.24 -21.28
N ARG A 60 15.57 -20.01 -20.18
CA ARG A 60 15.35 -19.48 -18.82
C ARG A 60 16.33 -18.34 -18.52
N ASN A 61 17.61 -18.53 -18.83
CA ASN A 61 18.63 -17.52 -18.61
C ASN A 61 18.36 -16.25 -19.44
N LEU A 62 18.00 -16.40 -20.71
CA LEU A 62 17.68 -15.28 -21.59
C LEU A 62 16.45 -14.50 -21.10
N VAL A 63 15.38 -15.19 -20.73
CA VAL A 63 14.14 -14.57 -20.22
C VAL A 63 14.42 -13.83 -18.91
N ALA A 64 15.14 -14.46 -17.98
CA ALA A 64 15.49 -13.83 -16.71
C ALA A 64 16.37 -12.59 -16.90
N ALA A 65 17.40 -12.67 -17.76
CA ALA A 65 18.28 -11.54 -18.07
C ALA A 65 17.49 -10.39 -18.74
N THR A 66 16.63 -10.72 -19.71
CA THR A 66 15.76 -9.75 -20.38
C THR A 66 14.85 -9.05 -19.39
N TYR A 67 14.22 -9.80 -18.48
CA TYR A 67 13.34 -9.21 -17.46
C TYR A 67 14.10 -8.21 -16.58
N ARG A 68 15.26 -8.59 -16.05
CA ARG A 68 16.09 -7.69 -15.22
C ARG A 68 16.52 -6.44 -15.98
N ALA A 69 17.03 -6.60 -17.20
CA ALA A 69 17.42 -5.47 -18.05
C ALA A 69 16.25 -4.51 -18.31
N PHE A 70 15.08 -5.07 -18.62
CA PHE A 70 13.87 -4.28 -18.85
C PHE A 70 13.40 -3.52 -17.61
N ARG A 71 13.60 -4.08 -16.40
CA ARG A 71 13.24 -3.42 -15.14
C ARG A 71 14.18 -2.28 -14.75
N GLY A 72 15.44 -2.33 -15.19
CA GLY A 72 16.44 -1.26 -15.02
C GLY A 72 16.30 -0.08 -16.00
N ARG A 73 15.33 -0.12 -16.93
CA ARG A 73 15.12 1.00 -17.88
C ARG A 73 14.55 2.22 -17.18
N ARG A 74 14.85 3.41 -17.72
CA ARG A 74 14.18 4.65 -17.33
C ARG A 74 12.73 4.63 -17.79
N SER A 75 11.80 4.96 -16.89
CA SER A 75 10.39 5.13 -17.22
C SER A 75 10.11 6.53 -17.75
N LEU A 76 9.17 6.64 -18.70
CA LEU A 76 8.59 7.89 -19.15
C LEU A 76 7.44 8.34 -18.23
N LEU A 77 7.32 9.66 -18.04
CA LEU A 77 6.14 10.28 -17.47
C LEU A 77 5.03 10.26 -18.52
N LEU A 78 3.96 9.50 -18.25
CA LEU A 78 2.81 9.37 -19.12
C LEU A 78 1.57 9.93 -18.42
N LEU A 79 0.74 10.65 -19.19
CA LEU A 79 -0.51 11.26 -18.73
C LEU A 79 -1.71 10.53 -19.35
N ASN A 80 -2.93 10.86 -18.91
CA ASN A 80 -4.18 10.36 -19.52
C ASN A 80 -4.30 8.83 -19.56
N LEU A 81 -3.78 8.15 -18.54
CA LEU A 81 -3.78 6.68 -18.41
C LEU A 81 -2.97 5.95 -19.50
N GLU A 82 -2.11 6.66 -20.23
CA GLU A 82 -1.19 6.06 -21.19
C GLU A 82 -0.20 5.11 -20.50
N SER A 83 0.17 4.03 -21.18
CA SER A 83 1.08 3.01 -20.64
C SER A 83 2.25 2.76 -21.57
N GLN A 84 3.45 2.60 -20.98
CA GLN A 84 4.61 2.14 -21.74
C GLN A 84 4.47 0.66 -22.09
N VAL A 85 5.22 0.24 -23.11
CA VAL A 85 5.41 -1.16 -23.47
C VAL A 85 5.72 -2.01 -22.24
N ARG A 86 5.12 -3.21 -22.18
CA ARG A 86 5.33 -4.23 -21.16
C ARG A 86 6.40 -5.23 -21.60
N VAL A 87 6.88 -6.05 -20.67
CA VAL A 87 8.01 -6.94 -20.95
C VAL A 87 7.62 -8.03 -21.95
N GLU A 88 6.43 -8.57 -21.81
CA GLU A 88 5.80 -9.54 -22.70
C GLU A 88 5.50 -9.00 -24.10
N GLU A 89 5.59 -7.67 -24.30
CA GLU A 89 5.37 -7.04 -25.59
C GLU A 89 6.65 -6.91 -26.42
N LEU A 90 7.81 -7.22 -25.83
CA LEU A 90 9.09 -7.20 -26.53
C LEU A 90 9.09 -8.27 -27.63
N PRO A 91 9.50 -7.94 -28.88
CA PRO A 91 9.42 -8.86 -30.02
C PRO A 91 10.07 -10.23 -29.77
N TRP A 92 11.24 -10.26 -29.14
CA TRP A 92 11.95 -11.50 -28.85
C TRP A 92 11.31 -12.31 -27.71
N LEU A 93 10.65 -11.67 -26.75
CA LEU A 93 9.89 -12.40 -25.72
C LEU A 93 8.58 -12.95 -26.27
N ARG A 94 7.93 -12.24 -27.19
CA ARG A 94 6.78 -12.76 -27.95
C ARG A 94 7.19 -13.99 -28.77
N ALA A 95 8.33 -13.92 -29.47
CA ALA A 95 8.82 -15.01 -30.31
C ALA A 95 9.05 -16.31 -29.51
N VAL A 96 9.52 -16.21 -28.27
CA VAL A 96 9.79 -17.39 -27.43
C VAL A 96 8.60 -17.84 -26.57
N SER A 97 7.48 -17.11 -26.58
CA SER A 97 6.31 -17.41 -25.74
C SER A 97 5.69 -18.80 -25.98
N GLY A 98 5.88 -19.37 -27.17
CA GLY A 98 5.45 -20.74 -27.49
C GLY A 98 6.27 -21.85 -26.84
N HIS A 99 7.40 -21.53 -26.20
CA HIS A 99 8.27 -22.50 -25.51
C HIS A 99 8.00 -22.61 -24.00
N LEU A 100 6.86 -22.08 -23.54
CA LEU A 100 6.38 -22.36 -22.19
C LEU A 100 6.14 -23.87 -22.03
N ARG A 101 6.30 -24.38 -20.81
CA ARG A 101 6.06 -25.81 -20.51
C ARG A 101 4.67 -26.25 -20.97
N ALA A 102 4.60 -27.45 -21.57
CA ALA A 102 3.39 -27.99 -22.18
C ALA A 102 2.29 -28.36 -21.16
N ASP A 103 2.66 -28.66 -19.92
CA ASP A 103 1.73 -29.02 -18.82
C ASP A 103 0.90 -27.82 -18.31
N GLY A 104 0.98 -26.67 -18.99
CA GLY A 104 0.44 -25.40 -18.52
C GLY A 104 1.36 -24.70 -17.53
N PRO A 105 1.13 -23.41 -17.23
CA PRO A 105 1.92 -22.69 -16.25
C PRO A 105 1.60 -23.20 -14.85
N ASP A 106 2.59 -23.77 -14.15
CA ASP A 106 2.50 -23.90 -12.70
C ASP A 106 2.47 -22.49 -12.09
N THR A 107 1.29 -22.11 -11.60
CA THR A 107 1.04 -20.81 -10.97
C THR A 107 1.50 -20.77 -9.51
N GLY A 108 1.80 -21.93 -8.92
CA GLY A 108 2.19 -22.10 -7.53
C GLY A 108 3.40 -21.26 -7.12
N PRO A 109 4.54 -21.33 -7.84
CA PRO A 109 5.73 -20.54 -7.52
C PRO A 109 5.47 -19.02 -7.55
N ALA A 110 4.66 -18.53 -8.48
CA ALA A 110 4.31 -17.11 -8.55
C ALA A 110 3.39 -16.69 -7.40
N ALA A 111 2.41 -17.52 -7.04
CA ALA A 111 1.53 -17.27 -5.90
C ALA A 111 2.30 -17.30 -4.57
N GLU A 112 3.22 -18.24 -4.40
CA GLU A 112 4.07 -18.34 -3.20
C GLU A 112 5.02 -17.13 -3.09
N ALA A 113 5.71 -16.78 -4.19
CA ALA A 113 6.57 -15.61 -4.22
C ALA A 113 5.79 -14.33 -3.90
N LEU A 114 4.59 -14.17 -4.47
CA LEU A 114 3.72 -13.03 -4.18
C LEU A 114 3.34 -12.96 -2.70
N ARG A 115 2.90 -14.09 -2.12
CA ARG A 115 2.51 -14.17 -0.71
C ARG A 115 3.69 -13.87 0.21
N ARG A 116 4.86 -14.43 -0.07
CA ARG A 116 6.08 -14.25 0.73
C ARG A 116 6.57 -12.80 0.67
N LEU A 117 6.67 -12.21 -0.52
CA LEU A 117 7.11 -10.82 -0.70
C LEU A 117 6.10 -9.82 -0.14
N GLY A 118 4.81 -10.05 -0.37
CA GLY A 118 3.74 -9.23 0.20
C GLY A 118 3.73 -9.29 1.73
N GLY A 119 3.84 -10.49 2.31
CA GLY A 119 3.92 -10.68 3.76
C GLY A 119 5.21 -10.12 4.38
N LEU A 120 6.32 -10.15 3.66
CA LEU A 120 7.56 -9.48 4.09
C LEU A 120 7.37 -7.96 4.11
N ALA A 121 6.83 -7.38 3.04
CA ALA A 121 6.62 -5.93 2.94
C ALA A 121 5.70 -5.39 4.05
N VAL A 122 4.60 -6.09 4.32
CA VAL A 122 3.62 -5.70 5.36
C VAL A 122 4.23 -5.80 6.77
N ARG A 123 5.03 -6.82 7.05
CA ARG A 123 5.61 -7.04 8.39
C ARG A 123 6.85 -6.19 8.66
N ALA A 124 7.70 -6.01 7.67
CA ALA A 124 9.01 -5.38 7.86
C ALA A 124 8.97 -3.86 7.81
N PHE A 125 7.97 -3.28 7.13
CA PHE A 125 7.90 -1.82 6.90
C PHE A 125 6.55 -1.27 7.39
N PRO A 126 6.25 -1.38 8.70
CA PRO A 126 4.97 -0.99 9.27
C PRO A 126 4.74 0.52 9.11
N GLY A 127 3.64 0.87 8.45
CA GLY A 127 3.23 2.24 8.18
C GLY A 127 3.92 2.87 6.97
N THR A 128 4.62 2.09 6.13
CA THR A 128 5.25 2.57 4.90
C THR A 128 4.41 2.21 3.68
N VAL A 129 4.21 3.18 2.79
CA VAL A 129 3.51 2.96 1.51
C VAL A 129 4.30 2.01 0.63
N LEU A 130 3.62 1.07 -0.02
CA LEU A 130 4.28 0.17 -0.96
C LEU A 130 4.78 0.98 -2.16
N PRO A 131 6.09 1.05 -2.42
CA PRO A 131 6.61 1.83 -3.53
C PRO A 131 6.07 1.30 -4.87
N ASN A 132 5.78 2.20 -5.82
CA ASN A 132 5.30 1.82 -7.14
C ASN A 132 6.15 0.74 -7.85
N PRO A 133 7.51 0.74 -7.75
CA PRO A 133 8.31 -0.36 -8.28
C PRO A 133 7.96 -1.71 -7.66
N LEU A 134 7.73 -1.78 -6.34
CA LEU A 134 7.32 -3.01 -5.66
C LEU A 134 5.90 -3.42 -6.07
N VAL A 135 4.94 -2.48 -6.11
CA VAL A 135 3.56 -2.72 -6.56
C VAL A 135 3.54 -3.32 -7.98
N ARG A 136 4.41 -2.85 -8.87
CA ARG A 136 4.55 -3.38 -10.23
C ARG A 136 5.02 -4.84 -10.26
N GLU A 137 5.98 -5.19 -9.42
CA GLU A 137 6.48 -6.57 -9.29
C GLU A 137 5.44 -7.51 -8.68
N LEU A 138 4.75 -7.09 -7.62
CA LEU A 138 3.64 -7.83 -7.02
C LEU A 138 2.51 -8.05 -8.05
N GLY A 139 2.19 -7.02 -8.84
CA GLY A 139 1.22 -7.11 -9.93
C GLY A 139 1.66 -8.07 -11.05
N GLN A 140 2.95 -8.21 -11.32
CA GLN A 140 3.46 -9.20 -12.27
C GLN A 140 3.26 -10.62 -11.76
N LEU A 141 3.65 -10.89 -10.51
CA LEU A 141 3.46 -12.19 -9.89
C LEU A 141 1.98 -12.56 -9.80
N ALA A 142 1.10 -11.61 -9.45
CA ALA A 142 -0.34 -11.84 -9.42
C ALA A 142 -0.95 -12.20 -10.78
N ARG A 143 -0.45 -11.60 -11.88
CA ARG A 143 -0.87 -11.98 -13.24
C ARG A 143 -0.37 -13.38 -13.60
N GLN A 144 0.88 -13.70 -13.28
CA GLN A 144 1.44 -15.03 -13.51
C GLN A 144 0.73 -16.12 -12.70
N ALA A 145 0.27 -15.76 -11.50
CA ALA A 145 -0.49 -16.64 -10.63
C ALA A 145 -2.01 -16.66 -10.93
N GLU A 146 -2.47 -15.87 -11.92
CA GLU A 146 -3.88 -15.76 -12.32
C GLU A 146 -4.85 -15.41 -11.17
N LEU A 147 -4.38 -14.70 -10.15
CA LEU A 147 -5.15 -14.44 -8.91
C LEU A 147 -6.21 -13.35 -9.05
N GLY A 148 -6.27 -12.67 -10.20
CA GLY A 148 -7.16 -11.53 -10.39
C GLY A 148 -6.94 -10.40 -9.39
N ALA A 149 -5.74 -10.29 -8.80
CA ALA A 149 -5.43 -9.36 -7.71
C ALA A 149 -5.14 -7.95 -8.25
N PRO A 150 -6.00 -6.94 -7.95
CA PRO A 150 -5.83 -5.58 -8.46
C PRO A 150 -4.82 -4.79 -7.61
N PHE A 151 -3.67 -4.49 -8.19
CA PHE A 151 -2.66 -3.61 -7.58
C PHE A 151 -2.76 -2.19 -8.15
N THR A 152 -2.93 -1.22 -7.26
CA THR A 152 -3.06 0.22 -7.55
C THR A 152 -1.80 0.97 -7.17
N GLU A 153 -1.31 1.84 -8.04
CA GLU A 153 -0.15 2.70 -7.79
C GLU A 153 -0.49 3.88 -6.86
N GLU A 154 0.52 4.40 -6.17
CA GLU A 154 0.48 5.75 -5.61
C GLU A 154 0.52 6.75 -6.77
N LEU A 155 -0.54 7.55 -6.89
CA LEU A 155 -0.68 8.58 -7.91
C LEU A 155 -0.06 9.89 -7.42
N ALA A 156 0.58 10.61 -8.35
CA ALA A 156 1.16 11.93 -8.07
C ALA A 156 0.11 13.03 -8.28
N ALA A 157 -0.10 13.87 -7.26
CA ALA A 157 -1.20 14.83 -7.20
C ALA A 157 -1.06 16.01 -8.16
N ASP A 158 0.18 16.37 -8.52
CA ASP A 158 0.54 17.44 -9.45
C ASP A 158 0.20 17.12 -10.91
N ILE A 159 0.15 15.84 -11.26
CA ILE A 159 -0.16 15.36 -12.61
C ILE A 159 -1.51 14.62 -12.70
N PHE A 160 -2.26 14.55 -11.60
CA PHE A 160 -3.52 13.84 -11.56
C PHE A 160 -4.64 14.63 -12.26
N THR A 161 -5.31 13.98 -13.20
CA THR A 161 -6.34 14.58 -14.06
C THR A 161 -7.77 14.24 -13.62
N GLY A 162 -7.97 13.81 -12.37
CA GLY A 162 -9.30 13.53 -11.82
C GLY A 162 -9.91 12.18 -12.27
N THR A 163 -9.15 11.34 -12.97
CA THR A 163 -9.65 10.08 -13.54
C THR A 163 -8.91 8.87 -12.98
N PHE A 164 -9.64 7.81 -12.68
CA PHE A 164 -9.10 6.51 -12.26
C PHE A 164 -9.33 5.43 -13.33
N GLY A 165 -8.38 4.51 -13.43
CA GLY A 165 -8.56 3.28 -14.21
C GLY A 165 -9.48 2.27 -13.48
N PRO A 166 -10.10 1.30 -14.20
CA PRO A 166 -11.05 0.34 -13.64
C PRO A 166 -10.53 -0.45 -12.44
N LYS A 167 -9.22 -0.74 -12.40
CA LYS A 167 -8.60 -1.52 -11.33
C LYS A 167 -8.76 -0.91 -9.94
N PHE A 168 -8.92 0.41 -9.83
CA PHE A 168 -9.15 1.07 -8.53
C PHE A 168 -10.52 0.68 -7.96
N LEU A 169 -11.57 0.63 -8.79
CA LEU A 169 -12.88 0.14 -8.36
C LEU A 169 -12.84 -1.35 -8.00
N VAL A 170 -12.10 -2.15 -8.78
CA VAL A 170 -11.92 -3.58 -8.47
C VAL A 170 -11.19 -3.76 -7.13
N ALA A 171 -10.13 -2.99 -6.86
CA ALA A 171 -9.42 -3.01 -5.58
C ALA A 171 -10.30 -2.56 -4.40
N ALA A 172 -11.11 -1.52 -4.59
CA ALA A 172 -12.05 -1.06 -3.57
C ALA A 172 -13.14 -2.09 -3.27
N ARG A 173 -13.60 -2.84 -4.29
CA ARG A 173 -14.50 -3.98 -4.09
C ARG A 173 -13.84 -5.09 -3.27
N VAL A 174 -12.59 -5.43 -3.58
CA VAL A 174 -11.80 -6.43 -2.81
C VAL A 174 -11.62 -5.98 -1.36
N ALA A 175 -11.39 -4.69 -1.12
CA ALA A 175 -11.37 -4.16 0.24
C ALA A 175 -12.71 -4.33 0.96
N GLY A 176 -13.84 -4.11 0.26
CA GLY A 176 -15.17 -4.32 0.82
C GLY A 176 -15.47 -5.76 1.20
N GLU A 177 -15.02 -6.74 0.42
CA GLU A 177 -15.17 -8.17 0.75
C GLU A 177 -14.52 -8.54 2.10
N LEU A 178 -13.47 -7.82 2.51
CA LEU A 178 -12.73 -8.06 3.74
C LEU A 178 -13.17 -7.17 4.92
N LEU A 179 -13.62 -5.94 4.63
CA LEU A 179 -13.72 -4.87 5.62
C LEU A 179 -15.13 -4.31 5.81
N GLU A 180 -16.15 -4.85 5.14
CA GLU A 180 -17.55 -4.47 5.42
C GLU A 180 -17.83 -4.59 6.92
N GLU A 181 -18.44 -3.55 7.51
CA GLU A 181 -18.73 -3.44 8.95
C GLU A 181 -17.52 -3.48 9.91
N SER A 182 -16.30 -3.39 9.40
CA SER A 182 -15.08 -3.36 10.22
C SER A 182 -14.86 -2.00 10.89
N LEU A 183 -13.90 -1.95 11.84
CA LEU A 183 -13.43 -0.69 12.43
C LEU A 183 -12.92 0.28 11.37
N TYR A 184 -12.20 -0.21 10.36
CA TYR A 184 -11.68 0.59 9.24
C TYR A 184 -12.81 1.26 8.45
N ALA A 185 -13.82 0.47 8.06
CA ALA A 185 -14.97 0.97 7.31
C ALA A 185 -15.76 2.01 8.11
N ARG A 186 -15.98 1.76 9.41
CA ARG A 186 -16.65 2.72 10.30
C ARG A 186 -15.83 4.00 10.48
N TYR A 187 -14.52 3.90 10.70
CA TYR A 187 -13.66 5.06 10.93
C TYR A 187 -13.63 6.01 9.73
N TYR A 188 -13.59 5.45 8.52
CA TYR A 188 -13.60 6.25 7.30
C TYR A 188 -14.99 6.52 6.73
N GLY A 189 -16.06 6.02 7.36
CA GLY A 189 -17.44 6.14 6.89
C GLY A 189 -17.60 5.61 5.46
N ILE A 190 -17.20 4.36 5.22
CA ILE A 190 -17.22 3.73 3.90
C ILE A 190 -18.46 2.83 3.76
N ASP A 191 -19.29 3.11 2.75
CA ASP A 191 -20.34 2.18 2.30
C ASP A 191 -19.76 1.23 1.24
N TYR A 192 -19.22 0.10 1.69
CA TYR A 192 -18.69 -0.92 0.78
C TYR A 192 -19.79 -1.63 -0.03
N ALA A 193 -21.05 -1.65 0.45
CA ALA A 193 -22.16 -2.17 -0.32
C ALA A 193 -22.43 -1.31 -1.56
N ALA A 194 -22.33 0.02 -1.44
CA ALA A 194 -22.38 0.93 -2.60
C ALA A 194 -21.24 0.67 -3.57
N VAL A 195 -20.00 0.50 -3.08
CA VAL A 195 -18.83 0.19 -3.93
C VAL A 195 -19.04 -1.12 -4.70
N ARG A 196 -19.58 -2.16 -4.03
CA ARG A 196 -19.91 -3.44 -4.66
C ARG A 196 -20.97 -3.28 -5.76
N ARG A 197 -22.02 -2.49 -5.53
CA ARG A 197 -23.05 -2.19 -6.56
C ARG A 197 -22.44 -1.47 -7.77
N MET A 198 -21.60 -0.46 -7.57
CA MET A 198 -20.89 0.24 -8.65
C MET A 198 -20.05 -0.74 -9.50
N ALA A 199 -19.31 -1.63 -8.84
CA ALA A 199 -18.49 -2.62 -9.55
C ALA A 199 -19.32 -3.61 -10.39
N VAL A 200 -20.48 -4.04 -9.89
CA VAL A 200 -21.43 -4.89 -10.63
C VAL A 200 -21.99 -4.14 -11.84
N SER A 201 -22.41 -2.88 -11.67
CA SER A 201 -22.92 -2.05 -12.77
C SER A 201 -21.90 -1.87 -13.89
N GLN A 202 -20.65 -1.52 -13.54
CA GLN A 202 -19.56 -1.35 -14.52
C GLN A 202 -19.22 -2.66 -15.26
N ALA A 203 -19.25 -3.79 -14.56
CA ALA A 203 -19.03 -5.10 -15.16
C ALA A 203 -20.15 -5.45 -16.15
N ALA A 204 -21.40 -5.20 -15.79
CA ALA A 204 -22.56 -5.44 -16.65
C ALA A 204 -22.52 -4.54 -17.91
N GLU A 205 -22.11 -3.29 -17.77
CA GLU A 205 -21.94 -2.38 -18.92
C GLU A 205 -20.82 -2.81 -19.86
N SER A 206 -19.68 -3.24 -19.31
CA SER A 206 -18.56 -3.78 -20.09
C SER A 206 -18.98 -5.03 -20.86
N ALA A 207 -19.78 -5.91 -20.25
CA ALA A 207 -20.34 -7.10 -20.90
C ALA A 207 -21.32 -6.73 -22.03
N ARG A 208 -22.24 -5.78 -21.81
CA ARG A 208 -23.21 -5.33 -22.83
C ARG A 208 -22.55 -4.66 -24.03
N SER A 209 -21.51 -3.86 -23.79
CA SER A 209 -20.79 -3.14 -24.85
C SER A 209 -19.77 -4.00 -25.60
N GLY A 210 -19.45 -5.20 -25.08
CA GLY A 210 -18.38 -6.05 -25.61
C GLY A 210 -16.99 -5.43 -25.51
N ARG A 211 -16.82 -4.33 -24.76
CA ARG A 211 -15.57 -3.59 -24.62
C ARG A 211 -15.23 -3.41 -23.14
N PRO A 212 -13.98 -3.67 -22.73
CA PRO A 212 -13.58 -3.42 -21.35
C PRO A 212 -13.62 -1.92 -21.04
N ALA A 213 -14.12 -1.57 -19.85
CA ALA A 213 -14.05 -0.21 -19.35
C ALA A 213 -12.60 0.31 -19.37
N ARG A 214 -12.42 1.58 -19.77
CA ARG A 214 -11.10 2.25 -19.76
C ARG A 214 -10.90 3.14 -18.54
N THR A 215 -11.99 3.56 -17.92
CA THR A 215 -12.03 4.45 -16.76
C THR A 215 -13.07 3.94 -15.74
N ALA A 216 -13.07 4.51 -14.54
CA ALA A 216 -14.06 4.26 -13.50
C ALA A 216 -14.70 5.60 -13.02
N PRO A 217 -15.63 6.18 -13.81
CA PRO A 217 -16.17 7.52 -13.54
C PRO A 217 -16.98 7.59 -12.23
N GLU A 218 -17.80 6.57 -11.92
CA GLU A 218 -18.55 6.53 -10.65
C GLU A 218 -17.62 6.46 -9.44
N PHE A 219 -16.52 5.70 -9.54
CA PHE A 219 -15.50 5.63 -8.50
C PHE A 219 -14.78 6.97 -8.33
N ALA A 220 -14.46 7.66 -9.43
CA ALA A 220 -13.88 8.99 -9.39
C ALA A 220 -14.82 10.01 -8.72
N ALA A 221 -16.11 9.97 -9.04
CA ALA A 221 -17.13 10.81 -8.43
C ALA A 221 -17.27 10.54 -6.92
N LEU A 222 -17.25 9.27 -6.51
CA LEU A 222 -17.25 8.90 -5.08
C LEU A 222 -16.02 9.47 -4.36
N CYS A 223 -14.83 9.35 -4.94
CA CYS A 223 -13.61 9.90 -4.35
C CYS A 223 -13.68 11.43 -4.22
N ALA A 224 -14.18 12.12 -5.26
CA ALA A 224 -14.35 13.57 -5.26
C ALA A 224 -15.36 14.05 -4.22
N GLN A 225 -16.52 13.37 -4.12
CA GLN A 225 -17.54 13.65 -3.12
C GLN A 225 -16.98 13.49 -1.70
N ARG A 226 -16.27 12.39 -1.43
CA ARG A 226 -15.65 12.12 -0.14
C ARG A 226 -14.52 13.09 0.20
N ALA A 227 -13.85 13.65 -0.81
CA ALA A 227 -12.82 14.65 -0.63
C ALA A 227 -13.39 16.05 -0.30
N GLY A 228 -14.71 16.26 -0.45
CA GLY A 228 -15.34 17.58 -0.32
C GLY A 228 -14.68 18.60 -1.25
N SER A 229 -14.29 18.17 -2.45
CA SER A 229 -13.59 19.04 -3.40
C SER A 229 -14.59 19.75 -4.28
N ASP A 230 -14.74 21.06 -4.07
CA ASP A 230 -15.35 21.95 -5.06
C ASP A 230 -14.36 22.13 -6.22
N ARG A 231 -14.89 22.29 -7.44
CA ARG A 231 -14.24 22.04 -8.75
C ARG A 231 -12.97 22.87 -9.09
N ALA A 232 -12.39 23.64 -8.17
CA ALA A 232 -11.17 24.41 -8.44
C ALA A 232 -9.92 23.52 -8.39
N TRP A 233 -9.14 23.53 -9.47
CA TRP A 233 -7.92 22.71 -9.60
C TRP A 233 -6.83 23.19 -8.63
N SER A 234 -6.31 22.28 -7.79
CA SER A 234 -5.08 22.47 -7.02
C SER A 234 -4.44 21.12 -6.68
N VAL A 235 -3.11 21.11 -6.47
CA VAL A 235 -2.37 19.91 -6.04
C VAL A 235 -2.95 19.34 -4.73
N ALA A 236 -3.35 20.22 -3.80
CA ALA A 236 -3.95 19.82 -2.54
C ALA A 236 -5.33 19.16 -2.72
N ALA A 237 -6.19 19.73 -3.58
CA ALA A 237 -7.49 19.15 -3.91
C ALA A 237 -7.34 17.77 -4.59
N ASN A 238 -6.44 17.66 -5.57
CA ASN A 238 -6.09 16.37 -6.19
C ASN A 238 -5.60 15.35 -5.17
N GLY A 239 -4.74 15.78 -4.25
CA GLY A 239 -4.23 14.95 -3.17
C GLY A 239 -5.33 14.41 -2.25
N LYS A 240 -6.34 15.23 -1.90
CA LYS A 240 -7.52 14.77 -1.15
C LYS A 240 -8.29 13.69 -1.90
N VAL A 241 -8.50 13.85 -3.22
CA VAL A 241 -9.20 12.85 -4.06
C VAL A 241 -8.39 11.55 -4.15
N ILE A 242 -7.09 11.63 -4.39
CA ILE A 242 -6.19 10.45 -4.42
C ILE A 242 -6.20 9.74 -3.06
N GLU A 243 -6.16 10.49 -1.96
CA GLU A 243 -6.22 9.91 -0.62
C GLU A 243 -7.52 9.15 -0.37
N GLN A 244 -8.67 9.64 -0.87
CA GLN A 244 -9.92 8.87 -0.77
C GLN A 244 -9.85 7.57 -1.57
N ALA A 245 -9.20 7.56 -2.74
CA ALA A 245 -8.96 6.31 -3.46
C ALA A 245 -8.04 5.36 -2.67
N GLN A 246 -7.00 5.86 -2.01
CA GLN A 246 -6.13 5.06 -1.13
C GLN A 246 -6.91 4.47 0.06
N VAL A 247 -7.80 5.24 0.67
CA VAL A 247 -8.69 4.79 1.75
C VAL A 247 -9.62 3.68 1.26
N LEU A 248 -10.35 3.91 0.17
CA LEU A 248 -11.33 2.95 -0.35
C LEU A 248 -10.67 1.63 -0.77
N THR A 249 -9.44 1.69 -1.30
CA THR A 249 -8.68 0.52 -1.78
C THR A 249 -7.77 -0.09 -0.72
N THR A 250 -7.69 0.49 0.47
CA THR A 250 -6.68 0.18 1.52
C THR A 250 -5.24 0.24 1.01
N HIS A 251 -5.03 0.91 -0.12
CA HIS A 251 -3.79 0.97 -0.89
C HIS A 251 -3.05 -0.38 -0.96
N ASN A 252 -3.75 -1.39 -1.49
CA ASN A 252 -3.29 -2.77 -1.72
C ASN A 252 -3.24 -3.72 -0.52
N LEU A 253 -3.47 -3.27 0.72
CA LEU A 253 -3.45 -4.19 1.88
C LEU A 253 -4.52 -5.28 1.79
N ALA A 254 -5.76 -4.93 1.45
CA ALA A 254 -6.82 -5.89 1.23
C ALA A 254 -6.56 -6.80 0.01
N THR A 255 -5.92 -6.28 -1.05
CA THR A 255 -5.49 -7.10 -2.19
C THR A 255 -4.47 -8.15 -1.75
N LEU A 256 -3.49 -7.77 -0.92
CA LEU A 256 -2.49 -8.69 -0.39
C LEU A 256 -3.12 -9.77 0.50
N VAL A 257 -4.02 -9.38 1.42
CA VAL A 257 -4.66 -10.32 2.34
C VAL A 257 -5.68 -11.20 1.61
N GLY A 258 -6.65 -10.59 0.93
CA GLY A 258 -7.80 -11.28 0.34
C GLY A 258 -7.54 -11.98 -0.98
N ARG A 259 -6.53 -11.56 -1.76
CA ARG A 259 -6.22 -12.18 -3.07
C ARG A 259 -4.88 -12.90 -3.11
N ALA A 260 -3.82 -12.33 -2.52
CA ALA A 260 -2.54 -13.03 -2.44
C ALA A 260 -2.46 -14.03 -1.26
N GLY A 261 -3.41 -13.97 -0.33
CA GLY A 261 -3.43 -14.85 0.85
C GLY A 261 -2.31 -14.55 1.83
N VAL A 262 -1.91 -13.28 1.96
CA VAL A 262 -0.91 -12.86 2.94
C VAL A 262 -1.48 -13.01 4.34
N THR A 263 -0.74 -13.71 5.20
CA THR A 263 -1.01 -13.83 6.63
C THR A 263 0.19 -13.35 7.43
N VAL A 264 -0.06 -12.92 8.68
CA VAL A 264 0.99 -12.52 9.62
C VAL A 264 1.09 -13.58 10.73
N PRO A 265 2.23 -14.30 10.84
CA PRO A 265 2.46 -15.19 11.97
C PRO A 265 2.36 -14.44 13.29
N GLY A 266 1.60 -14.99 14.24
CA GLY A 266 1.34 -14.35 15.53
C GLY A 266 0.22 -13.29 15.52
N GLY A 267 -0.53 -13.15 14.41
CA GLY A 267 -1.70 -12.29 14.33
C GLY A 267 -1.40 -10.84 13.93
N TRP A 268 -2.45 -10.01 13.96
CA TRP A 268 -2.41 -8.65 13.42
C TRP A 268 -2.16 -7.56 14.48
N ALA A 269 -2.20 -7.90 15.77
CA ALA A 269 -1.94 -6.92 16.84
C ALA A 269 -0.56 -6.28 16.74
N ARG A 270 0.48 -7.09 16.53
CA ARG A 270 1.85 -6.58 16.49
C ARG A 270 2.06 -5.56 15.35
N PRO A 271 1.70 -5.86 14.09
CA PRO A 271 1.75 -4.85 13.02
C PRO A 271 0.94 -3.59 13.33
N ALA A 272 -0.21 -3.70 14.00
CA ALA A 272 -0.99 -2.54 14.41
C ALA A 272 -0.21 -1.65 15.40
N ARG A 273 0.44 -2.25 16.41
CA ARG A 273 1.28 -1.52 17.37
C ARG A 273 2.48 -0.85 16.69
N GLU A 274 3.17 -1.57 15.82
CA GLU A 274 4.32 -1.04 15.08
C GLU A 274 3.92 0.10 14.14
N CYS A 275 2.74 0.03 13.50
CA CYS A 275 2.19 1.15 12.73
C CYS A 275 1.91 2.38 13.61
N PHE A 276 1.38 2.19 14.83
CA PHE A 276 1.15 3.29 15.77
C PHE A 276 2.46 3.93 16.24
N GLU A 277 3.50 3.14 16.50
CA GLU A 277 4.84 3.66 16.79
C GLU A 277 5.38 4.49 15.62
N THR A 278 5.20 4.03 14.38
CA THR A 278 5.52 4.81 13.18
C THR A 278 4.74 6.13 13.14
N VAL A 279 3.43 6.13 13.45
CA VAL A 279 2.62 7.35 13.56
C VAL A 279 3.23 8.31 14.57
N CYS A 280 3.53 7.86 15.80
CA CYS A 280 4.12 8.71 16.83
C CYS A 280 5.47 9.30 16.39
N ARG A 281 6.34 8.49 15.78
CA ARG A 281 7.63 8.93 15.26
C ARG A 281 7.49 9.99 14.17
N LEU A 282 6.52 9.84 13.27
CA LEU A 282 6.29 10.80 12.19
C LEU A 282 5.67 12.11 12.71
N VAL A 283 4.72 12.03 13.65
CA VAL A 283 4.13 13.21 14.28
C VAL A 283 5.16 13.98 15.11
N ALA A 284 6.11 13.31 15.77
CA ALA A 284 7.21 14.00 16.45
C ALA A 284 8.06 14.87 15.50
N ARG A 285 8.15 14.51 14.21
CA ARG A 285 8.89 15.27 13.18
C ARG A 285 8.11 16.47 12.64
N VAL A 286 6.90 16.74 13.13
CA VAL A 286 6.12 17.93 12.76
C VAL A 286 6.60 19.16 13.55
N GLU A 287 7.01 18.97 14.80
CA GLU A 287 7.51 20.05 15.66
C GLU A 287 8.79 20.67 15.07
N GLY A 288 8.83 22.01 14.97
CA GLY A 288 9.98 22.75 14.44
C GLY A 288 10.34 22.47 12.98
N ASN A 289 9.56 21.67 12.24
CA ASN A 289 9.88 21.31 10.87
C ASN A 289 9.30 22.36 9.89
N PRO A 290 10.14 23.01 9.06
CA PRO A 290 9.66 24.01 8.11
C PRO A 290 8.79 23.43 6.98
N ARG A 291 8.84 22.10 6.77
CA ARG A 291 8.06 21.38 5.75
C ARG A 291 7.41 20.13 6.38
N PRO A 292 6.38 20.30 7.25
CA PRO A 292 5.82 19.19 8.03
C PRO A 292 4.84 18.31 7.25
N LEU A 293 4.33 18.79 6.11
CA LEU A 293 3.26 18.12 5.35
C LEU A 293 3.60 16.68 4.90
N PRO A 294 4.82 16.37 4.42
CA PRO A 294 5.18 14.99 4.12
C PRO A 294 5.10 14.06 5.34
N ALA A 295 5.60 14.51 6.50
CA ALA A 295 5.53 13.72 7.73
C ALA A 295 4.07 13.48 8.18
N ILE A 296 3.20 14.48 8.00
CA ILE A 296 1.75 14.35 8.26
C ILE A 296 1.11 13.35 7.29
N LYS A 297 1.42 13.43 5.99
CA LYS A 297 0.93 12.50 4.96
C LYS A 297 1.31 11.06 5.30
N ASP A 298 2.58 10.84 5.64
CA ASP A 298 3.09 9.52 5.97
C ASP A 298 2.49 9.02 7.30
N ALA A 299 2.26 9.90 8.28
CA ALA A 299 1.58 9.55 9.52
C ALA A 299 0.12 9.13 9.28
N ALA A 300 -0.60 9.84 8.40
CA ALA A 300 -1.96 9.46 8.02
C ALA A 300 -1.99 8.12 7.27
N TYR A 301 -0.97 7.81 6.48
CA TYR A 301 -0.83 6.50 5.84
C TYR A 301 -0.54 5.39 6.87
N ALA A 302 0.39 5.60 7.79
CA ALA A 302 0.66 4.66 8.87
C ALA A 302 -0.56 4.41 9.76
N TRP A 303 -1.35 5.45 10.01
CA TRP A 303 -2.62 5.36 10.72
C TRP A 303 -3.65 4.50 9.96
N ARG A 304 -3.75 4.65 8.64
CA ARG A 304 -4.60 3.79 7.80
C ARG A 304 -4.19 2.32 7.93
N GLN A 305 -2.89 2.02 7.86
CA GLN A 305 -2.41 0.64 8.03
C GLN A 305 -2.71 0.08 9.42
N MET A 306 -2.51 0.87 10.48
CA MET A 306 -2.88 0.50 11.85
C MET A 306 -4.36 0.12 11.94
N LEU A 307 -5.26 0.96 11.42
CA LEU A 307 -6.71 0.68 11.44
C LEU A 307 -7.07 -0.56 10.63
N PHE A 308 -6.38 -0.82 9.52
CA PHE A 308 -6.55 -2.02 8.73
C PHE A 308 -6.18 -3.26 9.57
N HIS A 309 -5.00 -3.27 10.20
CA HIS A 309 -4.57 -4.38 11.05
C HIS A 309 -5.49 -4.60 12.26
N LEU A 310 -5.93 -3.52 12.93
CA LEU A 310 -6.92 -3.59 14.01
C LEU A 310 -8.25 -4.20 13.55
N SER A 311 -8.63 -3.99 12.30
CA SER A 311 -9.86 -4.53 11.73
C SER A 311 -9.78 -6.03 11.47
N LEU A 312 -8.57 -6.58 11.32
CA LEU A 312 -8.32 -8.01 11.17
C LEU A 312 -8.05 -8.72 12.51
N CYS A 313 -7.96 -7.99 13.62
CA CYS A 313 -7.84 -8.55 14.97
C CYS A 313 -9.20 -9.08 15.47
N GLY A 314 -9.16 -10.13 16.29
CA GLY A 314 -10.33 -10.55 17.06
C GLY A 314 -10.77 -9.47 18.08
N PRO A 315 -12.00 -9.54 18.63
CA PRO A 315 -12.52 -8.51 19.55
C PRO A 315 -11.62 -8.22 20.76
N ASP A 316 -11.13 -9.27 21.44
CA ASP A 316 -10.31 -9.14 22.65
C ASP A 316 -8.91 -8.60 22.33
N GLU A 317 -8.29 -9.11 21.26
CA GLU A 317 -7.01 -8.63 20.77
C GLU A 317 -7.10 -7.15 20.37
N ARG A 318 -8.16 -6.76 19.65
CA ARG A 318 -8.42 -5.37 19.29
C ARG A 318 -8.60 -4.49 20.52
N ALA A 319 -9.37 -4.93 21.52
CA ALA A 319 -9.54 -4.19 22.77
C ALA A 319 -8.21 -4.00 23.52
N SER A 320 -7.39 -5.06 23.57
CA SER A 320 -6.04 -5.00 24.16
C SER A 320 -5.13 -4.00 23.44
N VAL A 321 -5.11 -4.01 22.10
CA VAL A 321 -4.30 -3.06 21.32
C VAL A 321 -4.81 -1.63 21.49
N LEU A 322 -6.13 -1.39 21.52
CA LEU A 322 -6.69 -0.07 21.77
C LEU A 322 -6.30 0.46 23.15
N ALA A 323 -6.37 -0.39 24.19
CA ALA A 323 -5.93 -0.01 25.54
C ALA A 323 -4.42 0.29 25.58
N TRP A 324 -3.61 -0.49 24.87
CA TRP A 324 -2.17 -0.22 24.73
C TRP A 324 -1.89 1.09 24.00
N ILE A 325 -2.63 1.43 22.93
CA ILE A 325 -2.50 2.70 22.20
C ILE A 325 -2.73 3.89 23.15
N GLU A 326 -3.74 3.81 24.02
CA GLU A 326 -4.01 4.86 25.00
C GLU A 326 -2.84 5.04 25.97
N ALA A 327 -2.35 3.94 26.56
CA ALA A 327 -1.24 3.96 27.49
C ALA A 327 0.05 4.49 26.83
N GLU A 328 0.37 3.97 25.64
CA GLU A 328 1.55 4.38 24.87
C GLU A 328 1.47 5.86 24.46
N SER A 329 0.27 6.35 24.13
CA SER A 329 0.06 7.76 23.80
C SER A 329 0.37 8.67 24.99
N ALA A 330 0.00 8.27 26.21
CA ALA A 330 0.26 9.05 27.43
C ALA A 330 1.77 9.21 27.71
N LEU A 331 2.58 8.22 27.31
CA LEU A 331 4.04 8.23 27.47
C LEU A 331 4.76 9.12 26.44
N ARG A 332 4.10 9.53 25.35
CA ARG A 332 4.72 10.37 24.31
C ARG A 332 4.99 11.79 24.80
N PRO A 333 5.96 12.52 24.20
CA PRO A 333 6.19 13.93 24.47
C PRO A 333 4.91 14.77 24.31
N ALA A 334 4.75 15.84 25.10
CA ALA A 334 3.53 16.64 25.16
C ALA A 334 3.05 17.13 23.77
N HIS A 335 3.98 17.56 22.92
CA HIS A 335 3.69 18.04 21.57
C HIS A 335 3.18 16.94 20.62
N VAL A 336 3.54 15.68 20.84
CA VAL A 336 3.02 14.52 20.09
C VAL A 336 1.62 14.18 20.59
N ARG A 337 1.43 14.18 21.92
CA ARG A 337 0.13 13.90 22.54
C ARG A 337 -0.93 14.89 22.10
N ALA A 338 -0.62 16.19 22.15
CA ALA A 338 -1.55 17.25 21.75
C ALA A 338 -1.98 17.08 20.29
N ARG A 339 -1.03 16.88 19.37
CA ARG A 339 -1.31 16.65 17.95
C ARG A 339 -2.07 15.37 17.64
N LEU A 340 -1.85 14.29 18.40
CA LEU A 340 -2.57 13.02 18.19
C LEU A 340 -3.92 12.95 18.91
N ALA A 341 -4.16 13.79 19.91
CA ALA A 341 -5.36 13.73 20.73
C ALA A 341 -6.67 13.75 19.91
N PRO A 342 -6.83 14.58 18.85
CA PRO A 342 -8.05 14.55 18.05
C PRO A 342 -8.26 13.24 17.28
N ALA A 343 -7.19 12.66 16.72
CA ALA A 343 -7.25 11.38 15.99
C ALA A 343 -7.58 10.21 16.93
N LEU A 344 -6.98 10.20 18.13
CA LEU A 344 -7.24 9.21 19.17
C LEU A 344 -8.67 9.33 19.72
N ALA A 345 -9.18 10.55 19.94
CA ALA A 345 -10.58 10.76 20.30
C ALA A 345 -11.52 10.24 19.21
N GLY A 346 -11.19 10.45 17.94
CA GLY A 346 -11.92 9.86 16.80
C GLY A 346 -11.90 8.33 16.80
N LEU A 347 -10.76 7.71 17.10
CA LEU A 347 -10.66 6.26 17.20
C LEU A 347 -11.55 5.71 18.33
N ARG A 348 -11.54 6.34 19.51
CA ARG A 348 -12.41 5.96 20.64
C ARG A 348 -13.89 6.10 20.30
N LEU A 349 -14.27 7.22 19.70
CA LEU A 349 -15.65 7.49 19.28
C LEU A 349 -16.18 6.35 18.42
N VAL A 350 -15.43 6.00 17.36
CA VAL A 350 -15.83 4.95 16.42
C VAL A 350 -15.76 3.56 17.03
N ALA A 351 -14.77 3.28 17.88
CA ALA A 351 -14.66 2.01 18.60
C ALA A 351 -15.87 1.75 19.54
N ARG A 352 -16.49 2.82 20.05
CA ARG A 352 -17.72 2.77 20.87
C ARG A 352 -19.01 2.79 20.05
N GLY A 353 -18.92 2.76 18.71
CA GLY A 353 -20.08 2.76 17.82
C GLY A 353 -20.58 4.16 17.39
N GLY A 354 -19.87 5.23 17.76
CA GLY A 354 -20.14 6.57 17.24
C GLY A 354 -19.66 6.76 15.80
N SER A 355 -19.98 7.91 15.22
CA SER A 355 -19.58 8.29 13.85
C SER A 355 -19.07 9.73 13.81
N PHE A 356 -18.27 10.04 12.80
CA PHE A 356 -17.90 11.42 12.47
C PHE A 356 -19.05 12.11 11.74
N ASP A 357 -19.10 13.44 11.87
CA ASP A 357 -19.88 14.33 11.05
C ASP A 357 -19.32 14.39 9.61
N ALA A 358 -20.06 15.04 8.71
CA ALA A 358 -19.72 15.12 7.28
C ALA A 358 -18.34 15.76 7.01
N ASP A 359 -17.92 16.69 7.87
CA ASP A 359 -16.62 17.38 7.80
C ASP A 359 -15.45 16.57 8.39
N GLY A 360 -15.74 15.37 8.91
CA GLY A 360 -14.75 14.49 9.53
C GLY A 360 -14.46 14.81 11.00
N THR A 361 -15.22 15.69 11.63
CA THR A 361 -15.13 15.98 13.07
C THR A 361 -16.18 15.20 13.87
N GLY A 362 -16.11 15.28 15.20
CA GLY A 362 -17.10 14.71 16.11
C GLY A 362 -16.89 15.22 17.53
N GLU A 363 -17.86 14.99 18.40
CA GLU A 363 -17.84 15.43 19.80
C GLU A 363 -17.54 16.95 19.97
N GLY A 364 -18.16 17.79 19.15
CA GLY A 364 -17.93 19.24 19.17
C GLY A 364 -16.52 19.64 18.71
N GLY A 365 -15.91 18.87 17.80
CA GLY A 365 -14.59 19.13 17.23
C GLY A 365 -13.42 18.49 17.97
N ARG A 366 -13.66 17.84 19.12
CA ARG A 366 -12.63 17.12 19.91
C ARG A 366 -12.15 15.85 19.22
N ALA A 367 -13.02 15.16 18.50
CA ALA A 367 -12.68 13.99 17.71
C ALA A 367 -12.50 14.40 16.24
N ARG A 368 -11.45 13.89 15.58
CA ARG A 368 -11.19 14.16 14.17
C ARG A 368 -10.71 12.91 13.43
N ARG A 369 -11.19 12.74 12.21
CA ARG A 369 -10.71 11.72 11.28
C ARG A 369 -9.33 12.10 10.77
N LEU A 370 -8.36 11.19 10.87
CA LEU A 370 -7.02 11.44 10.37
C LEU A 370 -6.94 11.14 8.86
N LEU A 371 -6.70 12.20 8.11
CA LEU A 371 -6.35 12.26 6.69
C LEU A 371 -5.04 13.04 6.56
N GLY A 372 -4.32 12.91 5.45
CA GLY A 372 -3.01 13.50 5.22
C GLY A 372 -3.06 14.77 4.36
N TRP A 373 -4.12 14.95 3.58
CA TRP A 373 -4.29 16.11 2.69
C TRP A 373 -5.32 17.11 3.22
N SER A 374 -5.05 18.39 3.00
CA SER A 374 -5.96 19.50 3.32
C SER A 374 -5.78 20.65 2.33
N THR A 375 -6.87 21.34 2.01
CA THR A 375 -6.92 22.56 1.20
C THR A 375 -6.73 23.82 2.03
N ASP A 376 -7.14 23.80 3.29
CA ASP A 376 -7.25 24.98 4.16
C ASP A 376 -6.19 25.00 5.28
N GLY A 377 -5.11 24.24 5.06
CA GLY A 377 -4.09 23.96 6.07
C GLY A 377 -4.44 22.73 6.91
N HIS A 378 -3.42 21.94 7.25
CA HIS A 378 -3.62 20.72 8.03
C HIS A 378 -3.63 21.04 9.53
N TRP A 379 -4.64 20.58 10.25
CA TRP A 379 -4.83 20.89 11.67
C TRP A 379 -3.68 20.42 12.57
N MET A 380 -3.00 19.31 12.25
CA MET A 380 -1.79 18.86 12.97
C MET A 380 -0.57 19.81 12.86
N ARG A 381 -0.62 20.82 11.99
CA ARG A 381 0.43 21.85 11.95
C ARG A 381 0.37 22.74 13.18
N MET A 382 -0.83 22.92 13.75
CA MET A 382 -1.03 23.67 14.98
C MET A 382 -0.71 22.75 16.17
N PRO A 383 -0.11 23.28 17.25
CA PRO A 383 0.26 22.52 18.44
C PRO A 383 -0.92 21.79 19.11
#